data_AF-A0AAW0FQP4-F1
#
_entry.id   AF-A0AAW0FQP4-F1
#
_cell.length_a   1.000
_cell.length_b   1.000
_cell.length_c   1.000
_cell.angle_alpha   90.00
_cell.angle_beta   90.00
_cell.angle_gamma   90.00
#
_symmetry.space_group_name_H-M   'P 1'
#
loop_
_entity.id
_entity.type
_entity.pdbx_description
1 polymer ?
#
loop_
_entity_poly.entity_id
_entity_poly.type
_entity_poly.pdbx_seq_one_letter_code
_entity_poly.pdbx_strand_id
1 'polypeptide(L)'
;MSFAAARGVACTRNAHRLVSRRLISTTQVVREAAPTPAAAPNLGSIPPPKKPVGAFRGGIVGFLFGFSLASSYAAYHLLDEYKQASVALQASVDELQQSTQKVSAHIRRIEAVEKDLKALRDASASKEDISKVRTEMKKLYEGLHVEFLDLRAHVWGIQQDLHSLSKKEGTSVRLV
;
A
#
# COMPACT_ATOMS: atom_id res chain seq x y z
N MET A 1 7.74 36.67 -6.19
CA MET A 1 8.39 36.83 -4.86
C MET A 1 8.15 35.55 -4.09
N SER A 2 9.19 34.73 -3.97
CA SER A 2 9.17 33.38 -3.40
C SER A 2 9.08 33.41 -1.88
N PHE A 3 8.24 32.56 -1.30
CA PHE A 3 8.33 32.20 0.13
C PHE A 3 8.63 30.72 0.27
N ALA A 4 9.90 30.46 0.60
CA ALA A 4 10.43 29.16 0.94
C ALA A 4 10.05 28.84 2.40
N ALA A 5 9.28 27.78 2.61
CA ALA A 5 9.01 27.24 3.95
C ALA A 5 9.85 25.96 4.15
N ALA A 6 11.06 26.15 4.66
CA ALA A 6 11.94 25.08 5.10
C ALA A 6 11.35 24.43 6.36
N ARG A 7 10.91 23.16 6.29
CA ARG A 7 10.60 22.35 7.47
C ARG A 7 11.85 21.56 7.83
N GLY A 8 12.56 22.05 8.84
CA GLY A 8 13.74 21.39 9.41
C GLY A 8 13.37 20.06 10.04
N VAL A 9 14.11 19.01 9.67
CA VAL A 9 14.04 17.69 10.29
C VAL A 9 14.77 17.77 11.63
N ALA A 10 14.02 17.59 12.71
CA ALA A 10 14.58 17.53 14.06
C ALA A 10 15.40 16.24 14.23
N CYS A 11 16.69 16.41 14.49
CA CYS A 11 17.63 15.35 14.82
C CYS A 11 17.30 14.82 16.23
N THR A 12 16.73 13.61 16.32
CA THR A 12 16.48 12.97 17.61
C THR A 12 17.79 12.48 18.21
N ARG A 13 18.20 13.16 19.27
CA ARG A 13 19.40 12.93 20.07
C ARG A 13 19.30 11.56 20.76
N ASN A 14 20.18 10.64 20.38
CA ASN A 14 20.29 9.32 20.99
C ASN A 14 20.86 9.48 22.41
N ALA A 15 20.01 9.39 23.43
CA ALA A 15 20.44 9.44 24.82
C ALA A 15 21.11 8.11 25.17
N HIS A 16 22.45 8.12 25.22
CA HIS A 16 23.24 7.03 25.76
C HIS A 16 22.74 6.68 27.16
N ARG A 17 22.16 5.49 27.29
CA ARG A 17 21.75 4.87 28.56
C ARG A 17 23.02 4.63 29.37
N LEU A 18 23.36 5.56 30.26
CA LEU A 18 24.48 5.40 31.18
C LEU A 18 24.17 4.22 32.10
N VAL A 19 24.80 3.09 31.81
CA VAL A 19 24.85 1.93 32.70
C VAL A 19 25.51 2.39 33.99
N SER A 20 24.71 2.54 35.04
CA SER A 20 25.21 2.75 36.39
C SER A 20 25.98 1.50 36.81
N ARG A 21 27.29 1.51 36.57
CA ARG A 21 28.21 0.54 37.18
C ARG A 21 28.16 0.77 38.68
N ARG A 22 27.42 -0.08 39.40
CA ARG A 22 27.60 -0.23 40.85
C ARG A 22 29.00 -0.77 41.07
N LEU A 23 29.93 0.13 41.38
CA LEU A 23 31.27 -0.22 41.84
C LEU A 23 31.11 -0.86 43.22
N ILE A 24 31.51 -2.12 43.34
CA ILE A 24 31.61 -2.82 44.63
C ILE A 24 32.79 -2.18 45.36
N SER A 25 32.48 -1.21 46.23
CA SER A 25 33.45 -0.60 47.14
C SER A 25 33.77 -1.60 48.24
N THR A 26 34.92 -2.27 48.11
CA THR A 26 35.48 -3.11 49.17
C THR A 26 36.34 -2.19 50.04
N THR A 27 35.77 -1.63 51.10
CA THR A 27 36.57 -0.93 52.12
C THR A 27 37.32 -1.98 52.92
N GLN A 28 38.64 -2.07 52.72
CA GLN A 28 39.51 -2.82 53.61
C GLN A 28 39.67 -2.05 54.92
N VAL A 29 39.16 -2.61 56.02
CA VAL A 29 39.47 -2.14 57.37
C VAL A 29 40.90 -2.61 57.69
N VAL A 30 41.88 -1.74 57.41
CA VAL A 30 43.24 -1.85 57.93
C VAL A 30 43.18 -1.41 59.40
N ARG A 31 43.27 -2.36 60.32
CA ARG A 31 43.40 -2.10 61.75
C ARG A 31 44.85 -1.65 62.02
N GLU A 32 45.01 -0.35 62.18
CA GLU A 32 46.26 0.30 62.55
C GLU A 32 46.73 -0.17 63.94
N ALA A 33 47.89 -0.80 63.98
CA ALA A 33 48.62 -1.11 65.21
C ALA A 33 49.75 -0.08 65.35
N ALA A 34 49.56 0.89 66.24
CA ALA A 34 50.56 1.87 66.66
C ALA A 34 50.75 1.74 68.20
N PRO A 35 51.91 2.14 68.75
CA PRO A 35 52.64 1.37 69.75
C PRO A 35 52.32 1.71 71.23
N THR A 36 52.62 0.74 72.10
CA THR A 36 52.98 0.74 73.55
C THR A 36 52.95 2.07 74.33
N PRO A 37 52.56 2.08 75.64
CA PRO A 37 53.31 1.30 76.64
C PRO A 37 52.55 0.74 77.87
N ALA A 38 53.24 -0.24 78.48
CA ALA A 38 53.32 -0.58 79.89
C ALA A 38 52.26 -1.49 80.57
N ALA A 39 52.83 -2.51 81.23
CA ALA A 39 52.31 -3.38 82.30
C ALA A 39 51.54 -4.66 81.89
N ALA A 40 52.24 -5.80 82.06
CA ALA A 40 51.79 -7.19 81.98
C ALA A 40 50.89 -7.58 83.18
N PRO A 41 50.50 -8.86 83.41
CA PRO A 41 50.31 -10.03 82.53
C PRO A 41 48.92 -10.70 82.77
N ASN A 42 48.19 -11.17 81.75
CA ASN A 42 47.20 -12.24 81.93
C ASN A 42 46.97 -12.99 80.61
N LEU A 43 47.53 -14.19 80.55
CA LEU A 43 47.32 -15.17 79.50
C LEU A 43 45.89 -15.75 79.63
N GLY A 44 45.01 -15.44 78.68
CA GLY A 44 43.64 -15.95 78.68
C GLY A 44 42.85 -15.60 77.42
N SER A 45 43.02 -16.43 76.37
CA SER A 45 42.18 -16.57 75.16
C SER A 45 41.89 -15.33 74.28
N ILE A 46 42.59 -15.24 73.14
CA ILE A 46 42.10 -14.58 71.93
C ILE A 46 42.01 -15.66 70.83
N PRO A 47 40.85 -15.85 70.20
CA PRO A 47 40.57 -17.01 69.36
C PRO A 47 41.41 -17.00 68.06
N PRO A 48 41.83 -18.17 67.56
CA PRO A 48 42.53 -18.25 66.29
C PRO A 48 41.61 -17.75 65.16
N PRO A 49 42.07 -16.81 64.30
CA PRO A 49 41.28 -16.36 63.16
C PRO A 49 41.00 -17.55 62.24
N LYS A 50 39.74 -18.00 62.23
CA LYS A 50 39.30 -19.11 61.39
C LYS A 50 39.47 -18.70 59.93
N LYS A 51 40.35 -19.41 59.23
CA LYS A 51 40.65 -19.22 57.79
C LYS A 51 39.33 -19.09 57.03
N PRO A 52 39.10 -18.04 56.23
CA PRO A 52 37.86 -17.85 55.48
C PRO A 52 37.80 -18.80 54.28
N VAL A 53 37.70 -20.10 54.53
CA VAL A 53 37.52 -21.14 53.50
C VAL A 53 36.10 -21.16 52.91
N GLY A 54 35.24 -20.20 53.27
CA GLY A 54 33.83 -20.14 52.90
C GLY A 54 33.51 -19.25 51.68
N ALA A 55 34.34 -18.25 51.36
CA ALA A 55 34.02 -17.29 50.30
C ALA A 55 34.03 -17.93 48.90
N PHE A 56 35.03 -18.77 48.60
CA PHE A 56 35.13 -19.47 47.32
C PHE A 56 34.11 -20.61 47.19
N ARG A 57 33.81 -21.35 48.27
CA ARG A 57 32.79 -22.41 48.26
C ARG A 57 31.36 -21.85 48.17
N GLY A 58 31.10 -20.71 48.82
CA GLY A 58 29.82 -20.00 48.69
C GLY A 58 29.65 -19.33 47.33
N GLY A 59 30.73 -18.82 46.74
CA GLY A 59 30.72 -18.20 45.41
C GLY A 59 30.31 -19.17 44.30
N ILE A 60 30.84 -20.40 44.29
CA ILE A 60 30.49 -21.41 43.26
C ILE A 60 29.03 -21.87 43.42
N VAL A 61 28.58 -22.15 44.64
CA VAL A 61 27.20 -22.59 44.89
C VAL A 61 26.20 -21.47 44.59
N GLY A 62 26.51 -20.23 45.00
CA GLY A 62 25.69 -19.06 44.70
C GLY A 62 25.70 -18.70 43.21
N PHE A 63 26.84 -18.87 42.52
CA PHE A 63 26.94 -18.66 41.07
C PHE A 63 26.11 -19.68 40.30
N LEU A 64 26.17 -20.96 40.65
CA LEU A 64 25.35 -21.99 39.99
C LEU A 64 23.86 -21.77 40.23
N PHE A 65 23.47 -21.40 41.46
CA PHE A 65 22.07 -21.10 41.77
C PHE A 65 21.57 -19.84 41.05
N GLY A 66 22.36 -18.77 41.05
CA GLY A 66 22.06 -17.53 40.32
C GLY A 66 22.05 -17.72 38.81
N PHE A 67 22.99 -18.51 38.26
CA PHE A 67 23.04 -18.86 36.85
C PHE A 67 21.88 -19.76 36.45
N SER A 68 21.46 -20.71 37.29
CA SER A 68 20.29 -21.55 37.02
C SER A 68 18.99 -20.74 37.02
N LEU A 69 18.82 -19.82 37.97
CA LEU A 69 17.69 -18.87 38.01
C LEU A 69 17.72 -17.89 36.83
N ALA A 70 18.86 -17.28 36.54
CA ALA A 70 19.02 -16.37 35.41
C ALA A 70 18.86 -17.09 34.07
N SER A 71 19.35 -18.32 33.95
CA SER A 71 19.17 -19.17 32.76
C SER A 71 17.72 -19.62 32.61
N SER A 72 17.04 -19.96 33.71
CA SER A 72 15.60 -20.25 33.69
C SER A 72 14.81 -19.01 33.28
N TYR A 73 15.12 -17.84 33.85
CA TYR A 73 14.49 -16.57 33.48
C TYR A 73 14.76 -16.19 32.01
N ALA A 74 16.00 -16.35 31.55
CA ALA A 74 16.37 -16.12 30.15
C ALA A 74 15.67 -17.12 29.21
N ALA A 75 15.55 -18.39 29.59
CA ALA A 75 14.79 -19.38 28.83
C ALA A 75 13.30 -19.01 28.75
N TYR A 76 12.72 -18.50 29.83
CA TYR A 76 11.35 -17.97 29.83
C TYR A 76 11.21 -16.73 28.91
N HIS A 77 12.19 -15.82 28.92
CA HIS A 77 12.18 -14.61 28.09
C HIS A 77 12.43 -14.88 26.61
N LEU A 78 13.24 -15.90 26.28
CA LEU A 78 13.46 -16.33 24.90
C LEU A 78 12.20 -16.95 24.29
N LEU A 79 11.38 -17.65 25.08
CA LEU A 79 10.12 -18.22 24.59
C LEU A 79 9.10 -17.14 24.22
N ASP A 80 9.10 -16.00 24.91
CA ASP A 80 8.14 -14.92 24.66
C ASP A 80 8.51 -14.12 23.40
N GLU A 81 9.80 -13.87 23.15
CA GLU A 81 10.28 -13.26 21.90
C GLU A 81 10.12 -14.21 20.70
N TYR A 82 10.32 -15.53 20.88
CA TYR A 82 10.07 -16.53 19.81
C TYR A 82 8.58 -16.64 19.45
N LYS A 83 7.69 -16.51 20.44
CA LYS A 83 6.24 -16.48 20.23
C LYS A 83 5.79 -15.16 19.60
N GLN A 84 6.34 -14.02 20.02
CA GLN A 84 6.02 -12.71 19.43
C GLN A 84 6.50 -12.60 17.98
N ALA A 85 7.66 -13.17 17.63
CA ALA A 85 8.12 -13.23 16.25
C ALA A 85 7.26 -14.17 15.38
N SER A 86 6.79 -15.31 15.92
CA SER A 86 5.90 -16.23 15.20
C SER A 86 4.50 -15.65 14.97
N VAL A 87 3.98 -14.86 15.93
CA VAL A 87 2.72 -14.11 15.76
C VAL A 87 2.87 -12.99 14.73
N ALA A 88 4.03 -12.32 14.67
CA ALA A 88 4.31 -11.31 13.64
C ALA A 88 4.48 -11.93 12.23
N LEU A 89 5.11 -13.09 12.11
CA LEU A 89 5.19 -13.85 10.86
C LEU A 89 3.83 -14.40 10.41
N GLN A 90 2.99 -14.88 11.35
CA GLN A 90 1.63 -15.32 11.05
C GLN A 90 0.75 -14.15 10.59
N ALA A 91 0.87 -12.99 11.24
CA ALA A 91 0.15 -11.77 10.85
C ALA A 91 0.57 -11.28 9.45
N SER A 92 1.86 -11.37 9.10
CA SER A 92 2.33 -11.03 7.76
C SER A 92 1.86 -12.03 6.69
N VAL A 93 1.67 -13.31 6.99
CA VAL A 93 1.11 -14.28 6.03
C VAL A 93 -0.39 -14.07 5.84
N ASP A 94 -1.15 -13.80 6.89
CA ASP A 94 -2.59 -13.50 6.77
C ASP A 94 -2.83 -12.17 6.01
N GLU A 95 -2.00 -11.15 6.25
CA GLU A 95 -2.05 -9.89 5.50
C GLU A 95 -1.65 -10.09 4.03
N LEU A 96 -0.62 -10.90 3.76
CA LEU A 96 -0.21 -11.21 2.38
C LEU A 96 -1.22 -12.10 1.66
N GLN A 97 -1.87 -13.06 2.35
CA GLN A 97 -2.97 -13.86 1.81
C GLN A 97 -4.19 -12.99 1.49
N GLN A 98 -4.57 -12.07 2.39
CA GLN A 98 -5.63 -11.10 2.11
C GLN A 98 -5.26 -10.18 0.94
N SER A 99 -4.00 -9.74 0.84
CA SER A 99 -3.50 -8.94 -0.28
C SER A 99 -3.53 -9.73 -1.60
N THR A 100 -3.10 -10.99 -1.62
CA THR A 100 -3.18 -11.88 -2.78
C THR A 100 -4.62 -12.20 -3.15
N GLN A 101 -5.53 -12.35 -2.18
CA GLN A 101 -6.95 -12.58 -2.46
C GLN A 101 -7.61 -11.33 -3.06
N LYS A 102 -7.23 -10.13 -2.59
CA LYS A 102 -7.64 -8.86 -3.20
C LYS A 102 -7.06 -8.71 -4.61
N VAL A 103 -5.78 -9.00 -4.83
CA VAL A 103 -5.16 -8.98 -6.16
C VAL A 103 -5.82 -9.99 -7.09
N SER A 104 -6.14 -11.21 -6.62
CA SER A 104 -6.88 -12.21 -7.40
C SER A 104 -8.30 -11.75 -7.75
N ALA A 105 -9.00 -11.08 -6.82
CA ALA A 105 -10.29 -10.47 -7.09
C ALA A 105 -10.18 -9.31 -8.11
N HIS A 106 -9.13 -8.49 -8.03
CA HIS A 106 -8.84 -7.45 -9.00
C HIS A 106 -8.55 -8.04 -10.39
N ILE A 107 -7.77 -9.12 -10.50
CA ILE A 107 -7.51 -9.82 -11.77
C ILE A 107 -8.82 -10.33 -12.38
N ARG A 108 -9.67 -11.02 -11.60
CA ARG A 108 -10.98 -11.49 -12.08
C ARG A 108 -11.89 -10.36 -12.55
N ARG A 109 -11.87 -9.22 -11.85
CA ARG A 109 -12.65 -8.03 -12.25
C ARG A 109 -12.07 -7.39 -13.53
N ILE A 110 -10.76 -7.34 -13.67
CA ILE A 110 -10.09 -6.86 -14.89
C ILE A 110 -10.46 -7.76 -16.07
N GLU A 111 -10.41 -9.08 -15.92
CA GLU A 111 -10.80 -10.03 -16.97
C GLU A 111 -12.27 -9.87 -17.38
N ALA A 112 -13.18 -9.63 -16.43
CA ALA A 112 -14.58 -9.37 -16.71
C ALA A 112 -14.75 -8.05 -17.49
N VAL A 113 -14.11 -6.97 -17.02
CA VAL A 113 -14.16 -5.67 -17.68
C VAL A 113 -13.52 -5.72 -19.07
N GLU A 114 -12.46 -6.49 -19.28
CA GLU A 114 -11.84 -6.67 -20.59
C GLU A 114 -12.77 -7.41 -21.55
N LYS A 115 -13.44 -8.48 -21.09
CA LYS A 115 -14.46 -9.18 -21.88
C LYS A 115 -15.62 -8.28 -22.23
N ASP A 116 -16.14 -7.53 -21.27
CA ASP A 116 -17.23 -6.58 -21.47
C ASP A 116 -16.81 -5.48 -22.43
N LEU A 117 -15.61 -4.90 -22.28
CA LEU A 117 -15.09 -3.86 -23.16
C LEU A 117 -14.85 -4.38 -24.58
N LYS A 118 -14.47 -5.65 -24.75
CA LYS A 118 -14.35 -6.28 -26.06
C LYS A 118 -15.72 -6.51 -26.70
N ALA A 119 -16.69 -7.05 -25.96
CA ALA A 119 -18.06 -7.22 -26.43
C ALA A 119 -18.70 -5.86 -26.78
N LEU A 120 -18.48 -4.84 -25.93
CA LEU A 120 -18.97 -3.49 -26.18
C LEU A 120 -18.27 -2.86 -27.37
N ARG A 121 -16.97 -3.07 -27.58
CA ARG A 121 -16.25 -2.57 -28.75
C ARG A 121 -16.76 -3.20 -30.04
N ASP A 122 -17.03 -4.50 -30.03
CA ASP A 122 -17.55 -5.21 -31.19
C ASP A 122 -19.03 -4.83 -31.47
N ALA A 123 -19.80 -4.48 -30.43
CA ALA A 123 -21.17 -3.96 -30.53
C ALA A 123 -21.26 -2.44 -30.80
N SER A 124 -20.20 -1.69 -30.48
CA SER A 124 -20.15 -0.24 -30.65
C SER A 124 -19.86 0.08 -32.10
N ALA A 125 -20.74 0.87 -32.71
CA ALA A 125 -20.54 1.36 -34.07
C ALA A 125 -19.22 2.15 -34.15
N SER A 126 -18.32 1.71 -35.03
CA SER A 126 -17.07 2.42 -35.26
C SER A 126 -17.34 3.79 -35.90
N LYS A 127 -16.40 4.72 -35.77
CA LYS A 127 -16.51 6.04 -36.42
C LYS A 127 -16.63 5.90 -37.95
N GLU A 128 -16.04 4.84 -38.49
CA GLU A 128 -16.11 4.44 -39.89
C GLU A 128 -17.52 4.02 -40.29
N ASP A 129 -18.28 3.34 -39.42
CA ASP A 129 -19.66 2.96 -39.73
C ASP A 129 -20.58 4.18 -39.71
N ILE A 130 -20.37 5.12 -38.79
CA ILE A 130 -21.09 6.39 -38.75
C ILE A 130 -20.83 7.23 -40.01
N SER A 131 -19.58 7.27 -40.48
CA SER A 131 -19.25 8.01 -41.71
C SER A 131 -19.88 7.36 -42.95
N LYS A 132 -19.87 6.02 -43.04
CA LYS A 132 -20.57 5.27 -44.10
C LYS A 132 -22.08 5.57 -44.07
N VAL A 133 -22.73 5.47 -42.91
CA VAL A 133 -24.17 5.77 -42.76
C VAL A 133 -24.47 7.21 -43.19
N ARG A 134 -23.62 8.18 -42.82
CA ARG A 134 -23.79 9.57 -43.27
C ARG A 134 -23.68 9.70 -44.79
N THR A 135 -22.78 8.97 -45.43
CA THR A 135 -22.66 8.98 -46.90
C THR A 135 -23.86 8.34 -47.58
N GLU A 136 -24.36 7.21 -47.08
CA GLU A 136 -25.58 6.57 -47.60
C GLU A 136 -26.80 7.47 -47.40
N MET A 137 -26.94 8.09 -46.23
CA MET A 137 -28.00 9.08 -45.97
C MET A 137 -27.94 10.25 -46.95
N LYS A 138 -26.74 10.77 -47.22
CA LYS A 138 -26.56 11.85 -48.21
C LYS A 138 -26.94 11.38 -49.61
N LYS A 139 -26.52 10.18 -50.03
CA LYS A 139 -26.89 9.61 -51.33
C LYS A 139 -28.41 9.46 -51.48
N LEU A 140 -29.10 8.97 -50.45
CA LEU A 140 -30.56 8.85 -50.46
C LEU A 140 -31.24 10.22 -50.58
N TYR A 141 -30.71 11.24 -49.91
CA TYR A 141 -31.23 12.61 -50.01
C TYR A 141 -31.06 13.19 -51.41
N GLU A 142 -29.86 13.07 -52.00
CA GLU A 142 -29.60 13.54 -53.37
C GLU A 142 -30.44 12.75 -54.39
N GLY A 143 -30.56 11.43 -54.23
CA GLY A 143 -31.42 10.60 -55.08
C GLY A 143 -32.88 11.03 -55.02
N LEU A 144 -33.42 11.22 -53.81
CA LEU A 144 -34.78 11.72 -53.62
C LEU A 144 -34.97 13.12 -54.22
N HIS A 145 -33.96 13.98 -54.13
CA HIS A 145 -34.01 15.32 -54.72
C HIS A 145 -34.05 15.30 -56.25
N VAL A 146 -33.32 14.38 -56.88
CA VAL A 146 -33.34 14.17 -58.33
C VAL A 146 -34.71 13.67 -58.79
N GLU A 147 -35.29 12.68 -58.10
CA GLU A 147 -36.66 12.20 -58.39
C GLU A 147 -37.70 13.32 -58.27
N PHE A 148 -37.56 14.18 -57.26
CA PHE A 148 -38.45 15.34 -57.12
C PHE A 148 -38.31 16.34 -58.29
N LEU A 149 -37.07 16.59 -58.72
CA LEU A 149 -36.79 17.45 -59.87
C LEU A 149 -37.35 16.86 -61.17
N ASP A 150 -37.18 15.56 -61.38
CA ASP A 150 -37.70 14.83 -62.53
C ASP A 150 -39.24 14.87 -62.57
N LEU A 151 -39.88 14.61 -61.43
CA LEU A 151 -41.34 14.69 -61.31
C LEU A 151 -41.85 16.11 -61.61
N ARG A 152 -41.15 17.15 -61.17
CA ARG A 152 -41.52 18.55 -61.45
C ARG A 152 -41.35 18.88 -62.95
N ALA A 153 -40.28 18.40 -63.58
CA ALA A 153 -40.07 18.56 -65.02
C ALA A 153 -41.16 17.82 -65.82
N HIS A 154 -41.55 16.63 -65.38
CA HIS A 154 -42.62 15.84 -65.98
C HIS A 154 -43.97 16.58 -65.93
N VAL A 155 -44.34 17.11 -64.75
CA VAL A 155 -45.56 17.92 -64.60
C VAL A 155 -45.52 19.16 -65.50
N TRP A 156 -44.37 19.83 -65.57
CA TRP A 156 -44.20 21.01 -66.41
C TRP A 156 -44.36 20.69 -67.91
N GLY A 157 -43.79 19.56 -68.37
CA GLY A 157 -43.97 19.07 -69.74
C GLY A 157 -45.43 18.84 -70.10
N ILE A 158 -46.18 18.12 -69.24
CA ILE A 158 -47.62 17.89 -69.43
C ILE A 158 -48.40 19.22 -69.51
N GLN A 159 -48.08 20.18 -68.64
CA GLN A 159 -48.76 21.47 -68.64
C GLN A 159 -48.48 22.27 -69.93
N GLN A 160 -47.25 22.21 -70.46
CA GLN A 160 -46.90 22.84 -71.73
C GLN A 160 -47.61 22.17 -72.90
N ASP A 161 -47.67 20.84 -72.92
CA ASP A 161 -48.38 20.08 -73.95
C ASP A 161 -49.87 20.44 -73.96
N LEU A 162 -50.50 20.52 -72.79
CA LEU A 162 -51.89 20.97 -72.66
C LEU A 162 -52.07 22.40 -73.21
N HIS A 163 -51.18 23.34 -72.86
CA HIS A 163 -51.23 24.70 -73.40
C HIS A 163 -51.08 24.74 -74.92
N SER A 164 -50.22 23.88 -75.49
CA SER A 164 -50.04 23.78 -76.94
C SER A 164 -51.29 23.23 -77.64
N LEU A 165 -51.92 22.20 -77.07
CA LEU A 165 -53.16 21.60 -77.55
C LEU A 165 -54.32 22.59 -77.45
N SER A 166 -54.48 23.25 -76.29
CA SER A 166 -55.49 24.28 -76.08
C SER A 166 -55.38 25.43 -77.09
N LYS A 167 -54.16 25.88 -77.40
CA LYS A 167 -53.95 26.92 -78.41
C LYS A 167 -54.32 26.44 -79.82
N LYS A 168 -54.01 25.18 -80.16
CA LYS A 168 -54.32 24.57 -81.46
C LYS A 168 -55.82 24.33 -81.65
N GLU A 169 -56.53 23.92 -80.60
CA GLU A 169 -58.00 23.77 -80.62
C GLU A 169 -58.70 25.13 -80.69
N GLY A 170 -58.20 26.14 -79.98
CA GLY A 170 -58.73 27.51 -80.04
C GLY A 170 -58.67 28.13 -81.44
N THR A 171 -57.66 27.78 -82.26
CA THR A 171 -57.56 28.24 -83.66
C THR A 171 -58.34 27.37 -84.64
N SER A 172 -58.52 26.07 -84.38
CA SER A 172 -59.29 25.20 -85.29
C SER A 172 -60.81 25.46 -85.21
N VAL A 173 -61.33 25.87 -84.06
CA VAL A 173 -62.77 26.14 -83.87
C VAL A 173 -63.19 27.52 -84.42
N ARG A 174 -62.25 28.45 -84.68
CA ARG A 174 -62.56 29.79 -85.21
C ARG A 174 -62.60 29.91 -86.74
N LEU A 175 -62.61 28.78 -87.46
CA LEU A 175 -62.76 28.74 -88.91
C LEU A 175 -64.17 28.26 -89.30
N VAL A 176 -65.18 29.14 -89.16
CA VAL A 176 -66.47 29.13 -89.88
C VAL A 176 -66.94 30.57 -90.04
#